data_AF-A0A2S0MIU5-F1
#
_entry.id   AF-A0A2S0MIU5-F1
#
_cell.length_a   1.000
_cell.length_b   1.000
_cell.length_c   1.000
_cell.angle_alpha   90.00
_cell.angle_beta   90.00
_cell.angle_gamma   90.00
#
_symmetry.space_group_name_H-M   'P 1'
#
loop_
_entity.id
_entity.type
_entity.pdbx_description
1 polymer ?
#
loop_
_entity_poly.entity_id
_entity_poly.type
_entity_poly.pdbx_seq_one_letter_code
_entity_poly.pdbx_strand_id
1 'polypeptide(L)'
;MTDPGRQLQDARQLQRLRELRERKALTAFRAAEAEVARAQQALDERQRTMERLQRARDDLSRRIVGDCAPQMGRLSGYVSATQEDLDEQLERTEYALIDDEEALSNAQAHAAQAHAAWLRAVSQSGSAQTLVGDARKALLRERDRRLEREDAPAPPAFF
;
A
#
# COMPACT_ATOMS: atom_id res chain seq x y z
N MET A 1 -13.53 -8.65 -42.19
CA MET A 1 -13.10 -9.75 -41.29
C MET A 1 -11.72 -9.40 -40.75
N THR A 2 -11.58 -9.33 -39.44
CA THR A 2 -10.29 -9.00 -38.80
C THR A 2 -9.34 -10.19 -38.94
N ASP A 3 -8.10 -9.94 -39.40
CA ASP A 3 -7.09 -10.97 -39.57
C ASP A 3 -6.74 -11.64 -38.21
N PRO A 4 -6.92 -12.97 -38.04
CA PRO A 4 -6.66 -13.67 -36.79
C PRO A 4 -5.18 -13.60 -36.36
N GLY A 5 -4.24 -13.43 -37.30
CA GLY A 5 -2.83 -13.21 -36.98
C GLY A 5 -2.61 -11.88 -36.27
N ARG A 6 -3.25 -10.81 -36.77
CA ARG A 6 -3.24 -9.48 -36.16
C ARG A 6 -3.92 -9.47 -34.78
N GLN A 7 -5.05 -10.17 -34.63
CA GLN A 7 -5.73 -10.29 -33.33
C GLN A 7 -4.85 -10.95 -32.26
N LEU A 8 -4.07 -11.98 -32.62
CA LEU A 8 -3.13 -12.61 -31.70
C LEU A 8 -1.99 -11.67 -31.32
N GLN A 9 -1.49 -10.88 -32.26
CA GLN A 9 -0.44 -9.88 -31.98
C GLN A 9 -0.94 -8.81 -31.01
N ASP A 10 -2.13 -8.26 -31.26
CA ASP A 10 -2.75 -7.22 -30.42
C ASP A 10 -3.03 -7.77 -29.01
N ALA A 11 -3.53 -9.00 -28.89
CA ALA A 11 -3.74 -9.67 -27.60
C ALA A 11 -2.43 -9.84 -26.82
N ARG A 12 -1.33 -10.22 -27.48
CA ARG A 12 0.01 -10.35 -26.86
C ARG A 12 0.59 -9.00 -26.42
N GLN A 13 0.33 -7.93 -27.17
CA GLN A 13 0.75 -6.58 -26.78
C GLN A 13 -0.05 -6.11 -25.56
N LEU A 14 -1.36 -6.33 -25.56
CA LEU A 14 -2.22 -6.03 -24.42
C LEU A 14 -1.80 -6.81 -23.17
N GLN A 15 -1.52 -8.10 -23.28
CA GLN A 15 -1.03 -8.93 -22.17
C GLN A 15 0.24 -8.32 -21.55
N ARG A 16 1.26 -8.03 -22.37
CA ARG A 16 2.51 -7.40 -21.89
C ARG A 16 2.27 -6.08 -21.17
N LEU A 17 1.36 -5.25 -21.67
CA LEU A 17 1.00 -3.99 -21.02
C LEU A 17 0.30 -4.21 -19.67
N ARG A 18 -0.56 -5.22 -19.56
CA ARG A 18 -1.25 -5.55 -18.30
C ARG A 18 -0.29 -6.13 -17.27
N GLU A 19 0.61 -7.01 -17.65
CA GLU A 19 1.67 -7.55 -16.79
C GLU A 19 2.57 -6.42 -16.23
N LEU A 20 2.94 -5.44 -17.05
CA LEU A 20 3.72 -4.28 -16.60
C LEU A 20 2.94 -3.44 -15.57
N ARG A 21 1.65 -3.21 -15.81
CA ARG A 21 0.77 -2.47 -14.89
C ARG A 21 0.55 -3.22 -13.58
N GLU A 22 0.41 -4.54 -13.62
CA GLU A 22 0.34 -5.40 -12.45
C GLU A 22 1.60 -5.28 -11.58
N ARG A 23 2.79 -5.39 -12.18
CA ARG A 23 4.07 -5.21 -11.48
C ARG A 23 4.21 -3.82 -10.86
N LYS A 24 3.79 -2.78 -11.58
CA LYS A 24 3.80 -1.40 -11.07
C LYS A 24 2.83 -1.26 -9.88
N ALA A 25 1.63 -1.81 -9.98
CA ALA A 25 0.65 -1.78 -8.90
C ALA A 25 1.12 -2.55 -7.66
N LEU A 26 1.77 -3.71 -7.85
CA LEU A 26 2.38 -4.47 -6.76
C LEU A 26 3.49 -3.68 -6.06
N THR A 27 4.33 -2.98 -6.83
CA THR A 27 5.40 -2.14 -6.27
C THR A 27 4.81 -0.99 -5.44
N ALA A 28 3.75 -0.33 -5.96
CA ALA A 28 3.05 0.72 -5.24
C ALA A 28 2.38 0.21 -3.95
N PHE A 29 1.76 -0.97 -4.00
CA PHE A 29 1.16 -1.60 -2.82
C PHE A 29 2.21 -1.89 -1.74
N ARG A 30 3.36 -2.48 -2.10
CA ARG A 30 4.45 -2.73 -1.15
C ARG A 30 5.03 -1.44 -0.55
N ALA A 31 5.11 -0.38 -1.35
CA ALA A 31 5.54 0.92 -0.85
C ALA A 31 4.54 1.48 0.19
N ALA A 32 3.24 1.36 -0.08
CA ALA A 32 2.20 1.76 0.86
C ALA A 32 2.20 0.91 2.15
N GLU A 33 2.45 -0.41 2.07
CA GLU A 33 2.63 -1.23 3.29
C GLU A 33 3.83 -0.78 4.13
N ALA A 34 4.93 -0.40 3.48
CA ALA A 34 6.09 0.15 4.17
C ALA A 34 5.81 1.54 4.80
N GLU A 35 4.89 2.32 4.24
CA GLU A 35 4.41 3.57 4.85
C GLU A 35 3.60 3.29 6.12
N VAL A 36 2.70 2.30 6.09
CA VAL A 36 1.94 1.87 7.29
C VAL A 36 2.89 1.43 8.40
N ALA A 37 3.89 0.60 8.09
CA ALA A 37 4.86 0.13 9.07
C ALA A 37 5.66 1.29 9.70
N ARG A 38 6.06 2.29 8.90
CA ARG A 38 6.75 3.48 9.39
C ARG A 38 5.86 4.36 10.26
N ALA A 39 4.60 4.57 9.87
CA ALA A 39 3.65 5.35 10.65
C ALA A 39 3.36 4.69 12.01
N GLN A 40 3.19 3.36 12.03
CA GLN A 40 3.01 2.61 13.27
C GLN A 40 4.24 2.74 14.19
N GLN A 41 5.45 2.63 13.63
CA GLN A 41 6.67 2.81 14.42
C GLN A 41 6.76 4.21 15.03
N ALA A 42 6.42 5.25 14.27
CA ALA A 42 6.42 6.63 14.77
C ALA A 42 5.43 6.79 15.95
N LEU A 43 4.22 6.24 15.81
CA LEU A 43 3.21 6.24 16.87
C LEU A 43 3.72 5.51 18.13
N ASP A 44 4.32 4.33 17.98
CA ASP A 44 4.87 3.57 19.11
C ASP A 44 6.01 4.33 19.82
N GLU A 45 6.88 5.00 19.06
CA GLU A 45 7.95 5.84 19.61
C GLU A 45 7.41 7.07 20.35
N ARG A 46 6.35 7.69 19.79
CA ARG A 46 5.65 8.81 20.43
C ARG A 46 5.01 8.39 21.74
N GLN A 47 4.33 7.24 21.76
CA GLN A 47 3.69 6.70 22.96
C GLN A 47 4.72 6.42 24.07
N ARG A 48 5.88 5.83 23.74
CA ARG A 48 6.97 5.62 24.71
C ARG A 48 7.50 6.95 25.25
N THR A 49 7.57 7.97 24.40
CA THR A 49 8.00 9.32 24.81
C THR A 49 7.00 9.92 25.81
N MET A 50 5.71 9.82 25.52
CA MET A 50 4.61 10.24 26.41
C MET A 50 4.71 9.57 27.78
N GLU A 51 4.81 8.24 27.82
CA GLU A 51 4.93 7.48 29.08
C GLU A 51 6.18 7.86 29.88
N ARG A 52 7.29 8.17 29.21
CA ARG A 52 8.52 8.63 29.88
C ARG A 52 8.32 10.00 30.51
N LEU A 53 7.68 10.94 29.81
CA LEU A 53 7.41 12.28 30.33
C LEU A 53 6.42 12.23 31.51
N GLN A 54 5.38 11.40 31.42
CA GLN A 54 4.43 11.18 32.52
C GLN A 54 5.13 10.64 33.76
N ARG A 55 6.01 9.63 33.60
CA ARG A 55 6.83 9.12 34.72
C ARG A 55 7.73 10.20 35.33
N ALA A 56 8.37 11.02 34.50
CA ALA A 56 9.23 12.11 34.97
C ALA A 56 8.43 13.15 35.77
N ARG A 57 7.20 13.48 35.34
CA ARG A 57 6.28 14.36 36.05
C ARG A 57 5.88 13.79 37.40
N ASP A 58 5.52 12.50 37.45
CA ASP A 58 5.16 11.82 38.69
C ASP A 58 6.33 11.73 39.68
N ASP A 59 7.53 11.44 39.18
CA ASP A 59 8.75 11.43 39.97
C ASP A 59 9.07 12.80 40.56
N LEU A 60 8.92 13.86 39.76
CA LEU A 60 9.08 15.23 40.25
C LEU A 60 8.05 15.55 41.34
N SER A 61 6.78 15.20 41.14
CA SER A 61 5.72 15.37 42.14
C SER A 61 6.04 14.66 43.46
N ARG A 62 6.49 13.40 43.40
CA ARG A 62 6.91 12.64 44.59
C ARG A 62 8.07 13.32 45.33
N ARG A 63 9.08 13.81 44.60
CA ARG A 63 10.25 14.47 45.19
C ARG A 63 9.91 15.80 45.84
N ILE A 64 8.97 16.56 45.26
CA ILE A 64 8.50 17.85 45.83
C ILE A 64 7.90 17.62 47.22
N VAL A 65 7.04 16.61 47.37
CA VAL A 65 6.35 16.32 48.64
C VAL A 65 7.28 15.61 49.64
N GLY A 66 8.28 14.88 49.16
CA GLY A 66 9.29 14.21 49.98
C GLY A 66 10.57 15.04 50.16
N ASP A 67 11.62 14.62 49.44
CA ASP A 67 13.00 15.07 49.64
C ASP A 67 13.20 16.59 49.51
N CYS A 68 12.43 17.25 48.66
CA CYS A 68 12.55 18.68 48.41
C CYS A 68 11.73 19.53 49.39
N ALA A 69 10.75 18.96 50.09
CA ALA A 69 9.82 19.68 50.97
C ALA A 69 10.53 20.60 51.98
N PRO A 70 11.60 20.17 52.69
CA PRO A 70 12.30 21.02 53.65
C PRO A 70 13.05 22.20 53.03
N GLN A 71 13.32 22.14 51.72
CA GLN A 71 14.12 23.11 50.98
C GLN A 71 13.30 23.95 49.99
N MET A 72 11.97 23.79 49.97
CA MET A 72 11.09 24.41 48.96
C MET A 72 11.18 25.92 48.89
N GLY A 73 11.46 26.62 50.00
CA GLY A 73 11.69 28.07 49.97
C GLY A 73 12.85 28.51 49.07
N ARG A 74 13.83 27.63 48.83
CA ARG A 74 14.96 27.87 47.91
C ARG A 74 14.76 27.24 46.53
N LEU A 75 14.03 26.12 46.47
CA LEU A 75 13.87 25.33 45.25
C LEU A 75 12.61 25.67 44.44
N SER A 76 11.66 26.42 44.99
CA SER A 76 10.34 26.66 44.38
C SER A 76 10.41 27.13 42.93
N GLY A 77 11.26 28.11 42.61
CA GLY A 77 11.40 28.62 41.24
C GLY A 77 11.89 27.56 40.25
N TYR A 78 12.85 26.71 40.66
CA TYR A 78 13.34 25.62 39.83
C TYR A 78 12.29 24.52 39.63
N VAL A 79 11.58 24.19 40.71
CA VAL A 79 10.49 23.20 40.67
C VAL A 79 9.39 23.67 39.73
N SER A 80 8.91 24.90 39.87
CA SER A 80 7.87 25.46 39.02
C SER A 80 8.30 25.47 37.55
N ALA A 81 9.51 25.95 37.24
CA ALA A 81 10.03 25.95 35.87
C ALA A 81 10.14 24.53 35.28
N THR A 82 10.55 23.54 36.08
CA THR A 82 10.65 22.15 35.61
C THR A 82 9.27 21.52 35.40
N GLN A 83 8.29 21.87 36.24
CA GLN A 83 6.91 21.41 36.06
C GLN A 83 6.30 22.01 34.79
N GLU A 84 6.49 23.30 34.56
CA GLU A 84 6.02 24.00 33.36
C GLU A 84 6.64 23.39 32.08
N ASP A 85 7.95 23.15 32.07
CA ASP A 85 8.64 22.51 30.93
C ASP A 85 8.14 21.09 30.66
N LEU A 86 7.92 20.28 31.70
CA LEU A 86 7.35 18.94 31.55
C LEU A 86 5.90 18.97 31.04
N ASP A 87 5.08 19.89 31.55
CA ASP A 87 3.69 20.03 31.14
C ASP A 87 3.61 20.53 29.67
N GLU A 88 4.46 21.47 29.24
CA GLU A 88 4.57 21.89 27.84
C GLU A 88 5.02 20.75 26.92
N GLN A 89 6.04 19.98 27.33
CA GLN A 89 6.49 18.82 26.55
C GLN A 89 5.42 17.73 26.43
N LEU A 90 4.64 17.50 27.50
CA LEU A 90 3.51 16.57 27.48
C LEU A 90 2.44 17.03 26.50
N GLU A 91 2.02 18.29 26.58
CA GLU A 91 1.02 18.87 25.68
C GLU A 91 1.47 18.78 24.21
N ARG A 92 2.73 19.16 23.91
CA ARG A 92 3.28 19.05 22.57
C ARG A 92 3.35 17.61 22.07
N THR A 93 3.66 16.67 22.96
CA THR A 93 3.70 15.23 22.62
C THR A 93 2.31 14.67 22.36
N GLU A 94 1.30 15.16 23.07
CA GLU A 94 -0.11 14.78 22.86
C GLU A 94 -0.59 15.22 21.48
N TYR A 95 -0.34 16.47 21.09
CA TYR A 95 -0.67 16.93 19.74
C TYR A 95 0.06 16.13 18.65
N ALA A 96 1.36 15.86 18.85
CA ALA A 96 2.10 15.03 17.91
C ALA A 96 1.58 13.58 17.84
N LEU A 97 1.03 13.04 18.93
CA LEU A 97 0.41 11.71 18.94
C LEU A 97 -0.85 11.69 18.06
N ILE A 98 -1.69 12.73 18.16
CA ILE A 98 -2.88 12.88 17.31
C ILE A 98 -2.48 12.93 15.83
N ASP A 99 -1.43 13.70 15.50
CA ASP A 99 -0.90 13.77 14.13
C ASP A 99 -0.36 12.40 13.66
N ASP A 100 0.35 11.66 14.52
CA ASP A 100 0.89 10.34 14.23
C ASP A 100 -0.25 9.30 14.02
N GLU A 101 -1.34 9.38 14.79
CA GLU A 101 -2.55 8.56 14.63
C GLU A 101 -3.27 8.85 13.30
N GLU A 102 -3.42 10.13 12.95
CA GLU A 102 -3.99 10.53 11.66
C GLU A 102 -3.11 10.05 10.49
N ALA A 103 -1.79 10.18 10.61
CA ALA A 103 -0.84 9.70 9.62
C ALA A 103 -0.94 8.18 9.42
N LEU A 104 -1.08 7.40 10.51
CA LEU A 104 -1.29 5.96 10.44
C LEU A 104 -2.60 5.61 9.74
N SER A 105 -3.70 6.27 10.11
CA SER A 105 -5.01 6.08 9.47
C SER A 105 -4.95 6.36 7.96
N ASN A 106 -4.32 7.47 7.58
CA ASN A 106 -4.13 7.84 6.18
C ASN A 106 -3.27 6.82 5.41
N ALA A 107 -2.18 6.33 6.02
CA ALA A 107 -1.33 5.31 5.41
C ALA A 107 -2.09 3.98 5.21
N GLN A 108 -2.90 3.58 6.20
CA GLN A 108 -3.74 2.37 6.09
C GLN A 108 -4.78 2.49 4.98
N ALA A 109 -5.44 3.64 4.88
CA ALA A 109 -6.38 3.92 3.80
C ALA A 109 -5.67 3.89 2.43
N HIS A 110 -4.47 4.47 2.32
CA HIS A 110 -3.68 4.43 1.10
C HIS A 110 -3.27 2.99 0.71
N ALA A 111 -2.81 2.19 1.67
CA ALA A 111 -2.47 0.79 1.47
C ALA A 111 -3.67 -0.04 1.00
N ALA A 112 -4.85 0.17 1.59
CA ALA A 112 -6.08 -0.48 1.15
C ALA A 112 -6.46 -0.12 -0.29
N GLN A 113 -6.33 1.16 -0.67
CA GLN A 113 -6.56 1.61 -2.05
C GLN A 113 -5.55 1.00 -3.03
N ALA A 114 -4.27 0.96 -2.66
CA ALA A 114 -3.20 0.38 -3.47
C ALA A 114 -3.39 -1.15 -3.64
N HIS A 115 -3.80 -1.84 -2.58
CA HIS A 115 -4.16 -3.26 -2.61
C HIS A 115 -5.31 -3.52 -3.59
N ALA A 116 -6.40 -2.74 -3.48
CA ALA A 116 -7.53 -2.86 -4.41
C ALA A 116 -7.13 -2.57 -5.87
N ALA A 117 -6.23 -1.60 -6.09
CA ALA A 117 -5.69 -1.31 -7.41
C ALA A 117 -4.86 -2.46 -7.98
N TRP A 118 -4.03 -3.09 -7.14
CA TRP A 118 -3.26 -4.27 -7.52
C TRP A 118 -4.17 -5.45 -7.87
N LEU A 119 -5.19 -5.76 -7.06
CA LEU A 119 -6.16 -6.83 -7.37
C LEU A 119 -6.89 -6.59 -8.70
N ARG A 120 -7.27 -5.34 -8.98
CA ARG A 120 -7.83 -4.97 -10.30
C ARG A 120 -6.83 -5.23 -11.43
N ALA A 121 -5.56 -4.89 -11.23
CA ALA A 121 -4.52 -5.12 -12.23
C ALA A 121 -4.27 -6.62 -12.47
N VAL A 122 -4.24 -7.44 -11.43
CA VAL A 122 -4.14 -8.91 -11.50
C VAL A 122 -5.31 -9.48 -12.31
N SER A 123 -6.54 -9.07 -12.01
CA SER A 123 -7.73 -9.53 -12.74
C SER A 123 -7.67 -9.17 -14.24
N GLN A 124 -7.22 -7.96 -14.57
CA GLN A 124 -7.06 -7.52 -15.95
C GLN A 124 -5.93 -8.26 -16.68
N SER A 125 -4.85 -8.59 -15.98
CA SER A 125 -3.74 -9.39 -16.47
C SER A 125 -4.19 -10.81 -16.83
N GLY A 126 -4.92 -11.47 -15.91
CA GLY A 126 -5.53 -12.78 -16.15
C GLY A 126 -6.51 -12.77 -17.33
N SER A 127 -7.37 -11.74 -17.43
CA SER A 127 -8.26 -11.58 -18.59
C SER A 127 -7.50 -11.46 -19.92
N ALA A 128 -6.40 -10.71 -19.93
CA ALA A 128 -5.57 -10.56 -21.14
C ALA A 128 -4.86 -11.87 -21.52
N GLN A 129 -4.46 -12.68 -20.55
CA GLN A 129 -3.90 -14.01 -20.78
C GLN A 129 -4.94 -14.95 -21.44
N THR A 130 -6.19 -14.91 -20.98
CA THR A 130 -7.30 -15.66 -21.59
C THR A 130 -7.52 -15.24 -23.04
N LEU A 131 -7.53 -13.93 -23.32
CA LEU A 131 -7.67 -13.41 -24.70
C LEU A 131 -6.57 -13.91 -25.63
N VAL A 132 -5.33 -14.02 -25.15
CA VAL A 132 -4.23 -14.62 -25.93
C VAL A 132 -4.49 -16.10 -26.21
N GLY A 133 -5.00 -16.84 -25.22
CA GLY A 133 -5.40 -18.24 -25.39
C GLY A 133 -6.49 -18.41 -26.46
N ASP A 134 -7.51 -17.57 -26.42
CA ASP A 134 -8.63 -17.61 -27.37
C ASP A 134 -8.21 -17.18 -28.78
N ALA A 135 -7.37 -16.14 -28.91
CA ALA A 135 -6.82 -15.73 -30.20
C ALA A 135 -5.93 -16.82 -30.83
N ARG A 136 -5.15 -17.56 -30.01
CA ARG A 136 -4.39 -18.73 -30.50
C ARG A 136 -5.33 -19.81 -31.04
N LYS A 137 -6.39 -20.15 -30.30
CA LYS A 137 -7.38 -21.15 -30.74
C LYS A 137 -8.08 -20.70 -32.02
N ALA A 138 -8.43 -19.43 -32.15
CA ALA A 138 -9.07 -18.89 -33.35
C ALA A 138 -8.15 -18.98 -34.58
N LEU A 139 -6.86 -18.65 -34.43
CA LEU A 139 -5.86 -18.77 -35.49
C LEU A 139 -5.70 -20.23 -35.96
N LEU A 140 -5.64 -21.18 -35.02
CA LEU A 140 -5.59 -22.61 -35.33
C LEU A 140 -6.81 -23.06 -36.14
N ARG A 141 -8.03 -22.71 -35.68
CA ARG A 141 -9.27 -23.04 -36.39
C ARG A 141 -9.32 -22.48 -37.80
N GLU A 142 -8.83 -21.25 -38.01
CA GLU A 142 -8.80 -20.67 -39.36
C GLU A 142 -7.80 -21.38 -40.27
N ARG A 143 -6.64 -21.79 -39.74
CA ARG A 143 -5.68 -22.60 -40.49
C ARG A 143 -6.27 -23.95 -40.88
N ASP A 144 -6.90 -24.64 -39.93
CA ASP A 144 -7.48 -25.96 -40.18
C ASP A 144 -8.62 -25.86 -41.22
N ARG A 145 -9.47 -24.83 -41.14
CA ARG A 145 -10.49 -24.53 -42.17
C ARG A 145 -9.93 -24.21 -43.55
N ARG A 146 -8.71 -23.65 -43.65
CA ARG A 146 -8.06 -23.41 -44.95
C ARG A 146 -7.57 -24.71 -45.54
N LEU A 147 -6.93 -25.56 -44.73
CA LEU A 147 -6.49 -26.89 -45.15
C LEU A 147 -7.67 -27.74 -45.64
N GLU A 148 -8.79 -27.75 -44.92
CA GLU A 148 -10.03 -28.44 -45.35
C GLU A 148 -10.57 -27.95 -46.71
N ARG A 149 -10.41 -26.66 -47.03
CA ARG A 149 -10.80 -26.12 -48.35
C ARG A 149 -9.81 -26.49 -49.44
N GLU A 150 -8.53 -26.54 -49.12
CA GLU A 150 -7.46 -26.92 -50.06
C GLU A 150 -7.50 -28.43 -50.39
N ASP A 151 -7.88 -29.26 -49.42
CA ASP A 151 -8.06 -30.72 -49.59
C ASP A 151 -9.43 -31.11 -50.18
N ALA A 152 -10.31 -30.15 -50.49
CA ALA A 152 -11.63 -30.44 -51.02
C ALA A 152 -11.54 -31.06 -52.43
N PRO A 153 -12.18 -32.23 -52.69
CA PRO A 153 -12.12 -32.86 -54.00
C PRO A 153 -12.77 -31.96 -55.06
N ALA A 154 -12.18 -31.92 -56.25
CA ALA A 154 -12.73 -31.18 -57.38
C ALA A 154 -14.18 -31.63 -57.64
N PRO A 155 -15.13 -30.69 -57.85
CA PRO A 155 -16.51 -31.06 -58.11
C PRO A 155 -16.58 -31.97 -59.34
N PRO A 156 -17.45 -33.00 -59.34
CA PRO A 156 -17.55 -33.92 -60.46
C PRO A 156 -17.85 -33.12 -61.74
N ALA A 157 -17.05 -33.35 -62.78
CA ALA A 157 -17.28 -32.78 -64.09
C ALA A 157 -18.58 -33.38 -64.65
N PHE A 158 -19.67 -32.61 -64.60
CA PHE A 158 -20.89 -32.94 -65.30
C PHE A 158 -20.65 -32.72 -66.81
N PHE A 159 -20.48 -33.81 -67.55
CA PHE A 159 -20.56 -33.87 -69.01
C PHE A 159 -21.92 -34.43 -69.43
#